data_AF-A0A7K9BZU5-F1
#
_entry.id   AF-A0A7K9BZU5-F1
#
_cell.length_a   1.000
_cell.length_b   1.000
_cell.length_c   1.000
_cell.angle_alpha   90.00
_cell.angle_beta   90.00
_cell.angle_gamma   90.00
#
_symmetry.space_group_name_H-M   'P 1'
#
loop_
_entity.id
_entity.type
_entity.pdbx_description
1 polymer ?
#
loop_
_entity_poly.entity_id
_entity_poly.type
_entity_poly.pdbx_seq_one_letter_code
_entity_poly.pdbx_strand_id
1 'polypeptide(L)'
;MDPEVDEIIRVLLHKMGESNKFIQEEASRSLGIMVASVTPVRTMAALMASGTQHCNALVRKFAAEQLLSVVELIGAEKLLSGRLQNLNLLVHTLVKFAQDNHQDTR
;
A
#
# COMPACT_ATOMS: atom_id res chain seq x y z
N MET A 1 -7.78 13.62 -11.13
CA MET A 1 -7.70 13.32 -9.68
C MET A 1 -7.28 11.87 -9.42
N ASP A 2 -7.77 10.89 -10.19
CA ASP A 2 -7.31 9.50 -10.02
C ASP A 2 -5.89 9.16 -10.51
N PRO A 3 -5.40 9.62 -11.68
CA PRO A 3 -4.06 9.24 -12.13
C PRO A 3 -2.94 9.89 -11.31
N GLU A 4 -3.20 11.05 -10.71
CA GLU A 4 -2.22 11.76 -9.89
C GLU A 4 -1.90 11.00 -8.60
N VAL A 5 -2.89 10.35 -7.97
CA VAL A 5 -2.67 9.55 -6.76
C VAL A 5 -1.79 8.33 -7.06
N ASP A 6 -2.07 7.60 -8.15
CA ASP A 6 -1.24 6.46 -8.54
C ASP A 6 0.20 6.87 -8.85
N GLU A 7 0.36 8.02 -9.53
CA GLU A 7 1.67 8.56 -9.85
C GLU A 7 2.44 8.98 -8.60
N ILE A 8 1.80 9.68 -7.65
CA ILE A 8 2.45 10.09 -6.40
C ILE A 8 2.82 8.87 -5.56
N ILE A 9 1.95 7.86 -5.45
CA ILE A 9 2.25 6.61 -4.73
C ILE A 9 3.47 5.94 -5.37
N ARG A 10 3.50 5.81 -6.70
CA ARG A 10 4.62 5.23 -7.42
C ARG A 10 5.93 5.97 -7.18
N VAL A 11 5.92 7.30 -7.27
CA VAL A 11 7.11 8.14 -7.05
C VAL A 11 7.60 8.04 -5.61
N LEU A 12 6.69 8.08 -4.62
CA LEU A 12 7.07 7.98 -3.21
C LEU A 12 7.60 6.59 -2.85
N LEU A 13 6.97 5.51 -3.33
CA LEU A 13 7.48 4.15 -3.15
C LEU A 13 8.89 3.99 -3.74
N HIS A 14 9.14 4.58 -4.91
CA HIS A 14 10.48 4.59 -5.51
C HIS A 14 11.49 5.34 -4.62
N LYS A 15 11.10 6.51 -4.08
CA LYS A 15 11.97 7.30 -3.19
C LYS A 15 12.24 6.63 -1.84
N MET A 16 11.30 5.85 -1.32
CA MET A 16 11.53 5.00 -0.14
C MET A 16 12.56 3.90 -0.39
N GLY A 17 12.75 3.51 -1.66
CA GLY A 17 13.73 2.51 -2.07
C GLY A 17 15.17 3.01 -2.13
N GLU A 18 15.39 4.33 -2.01
CA GLU A 18 16.71 4.98 -2.13
C GLU A 18 17.56 4.76 -0.88
N SER A 19 18.89 4.78 -1.05
CA SER A 19 19.85 4.57 0.06
C SER A 19 19.94 5.74 1.05
N ASN A 20 19.47 6.93 0.65
CA ASN A 20 19.52 8.11 1.50
C ASN A 20 18.40 8.06 2.55
N LYS A 21 18.78 7.89 3.82
CA LYS A 21 17.84 7.76 4.94
C LYS A 21 16.87 8.93 5.07
N PHE A 22 17.32 10.17 4.85
CA PHE A 22 16.46 11.35 4.92
C PHE A 22 15.37 11.30 3.83
N ILE A 23 15.75 10.95 2.60
CA ILE A 23 14.79 10.79 1.49
C ILE A 23 13.82 9.64 1.78
N GLN A 24 14.33 8.52 2.27
CA GLN A 24 13.50 7.35 2.61
C GLN A 24 12.47 7.68 3.70
N GLU A 25 12.88 8.33 4.78
CA GLU A 25 12.02 8.72 5.89
C GLU A 25 10.96 9.74 5.45
N GLU A 26 11.34 10.76 4.68
CA GLU A 26 10.36 11.74 4.19
C GLU A 26 9.41 11.19 3.15
N ALA A 27 9.88 10.29 2.28
CA ALA A 27 9.02 9.60 1.33
C ALA A 27 7.99 8.72 2.05
N SER A 28 8.41 7.99 3.09
CA SER A 28 7.51 7.19 3.92
C SER A 28 6.47 8.06 4.63
N ARG A 29 6.89 9.17 5.25
CA ARG A 29 5.98 10.09 5.94
C ARG A 29 4.99 10.74 4.97
N SER A 30 5.47 11.21 3.83
CA SER A 30 4.63 11.82 2.79
C SER A 30 3.60 10.84 2.25
N LEU A 31 4.00 9.58 2.06
CA LEU A 31 3.10 8.53 1.59
C LEU A 31 2.02 8.21 2.62
N GLY A 32 2.38 8.14 3.90
CA GLY A 32 1.40 7.97 5.00
C GLY A 32 0.39 9.12 5.08
N ILE A 33 0.83 10.38 4.92
CA ILE A 33 -0.07 11.55 4.90
C ILE A 33 -1.02 11.51 3.71
N MET A 34 -0.52 11.15 2.53
CA MET A 34 -1.35 11.02 1.34
C MET A 34 -2.38 9.88 1.46
N VAL A 35 -1.95 8.73 2.00
CA VAL A 35 -2.84 7.59 2.28
C VAL A 35 -4.03 8.02 3.15
N ALA A 36 -3.78 8.89 4.13
CA ALA A 36 -4.80 9.44 5.02
C ALA A 36 -5.68 10.54 4.39
N SER A 37 -5.22 11.22 3.34
CA SER A 37 -5.97 12.31 2.68
C SER A 37 -6.84 11.87 1.51
N VAL A 38 -6.59 10.67 0.97
CA VAL A 38 -7.36 10.07 -0.14
C VAL A 38 -8.38 9.06 0.41
N THR A 39 -9.45 8.79 -0.36
CA THR A 39 -10.46 7.80 0.08
C THR A 39 -9.84 6.42 0.32
N PRO A 40 -10.17 5.71 1.42
CA PRO A 40 -9.53 4.45 1.78
C PRO A 40 -9.61 3.38 0.68
N VAL A 41 -10.76 3.27 0.01
CA VAL A 41 -10.97 2.29 -1.07
C VAL A 41 -10.03 2.54 -2.26
N ARG A 42 -9.77 3.82 -2.58
CA ARG A 42 -8.85 4.19 -3.66
C ARG A 42 -7.41 3.91 -3.29
N THR A 43 -7.02 4.28 -2.08
CA THR A 43 -5.68 4.03 -1.55
C THR A 43 -5.37 2.54 -1.52
N MET A 44 -6.32 1.72 -1.08
CA MET A 44 -6.20 0.26 -1.11
C MET A 44 -5.90 -0.25 -2.53
N ALA A 45 -6.65 0.20 -3.54
CA ALA A 45 -6.47 -0.22 -4.93
C ALA A 45 -5.07 0.14 -5.46
N ALA A 46 -4.60 1.36 -5.17
CA ALA A 46 -3.29 1.83 -5.60
C ALA A 46 -2.13 1.09 -4.92
N LEU A 47 -2.25 0.82 -3.62
CA LEU A 47 -1.26 0.03 -2.86
C LEU A 47 -1.18 -1.42 -3.37
N MET A 48 -2.33 -2.05 -3.68
CA MET A 48 -2.33 -3.41 -4.25
C MET A 48 -1.66 -3.48 -5.62
N ALA A 49 -1.84 -2.43 -6.45
CA ALA A 49 -1.25 -2.35 -7.78
C ALA A 49 0.27 -2.15 -7.76
N SER A 50 0.81 -1.41 -6.79
CA SER A 50 2.20 -0.92 -6.80
C SER A 50 3.11 -1.47 -5.69
N GLY A 51 2.55 -1.84 -4.54
CA GLY A 51 3.31 -2.20 -3.34
C GLY A 51 3.82 -3.65 -3.32
N THR A 52 3.12 -4.59 -3.95
CA THR A 52 3.44 -6.03 -3.86
C THR A 52 4.63 -6.48 -4.72
N GLN A 53 4.97 -5.72 -5.78
CA GLN A 53 5.97 -6.14 -6.77
C GLN A 53 7.29 -5.38 -6.65
N HIS A 54 7.46 -4.57 -5.61
CA HIS A 54 8.65 -3.74 -5.48
C HIS A 54 9.89 -4.57 -5.10
N CYS A 55 11.03 -4.32 -5.75
CA CYS A 55 12.27 -5.08 -5.50
C CYS A 55 12.83 -4.86 -4.09
N ASN A 56 12.62 -3.68 -3.50
CA ASN A 56 13.08 -3.34 -2.16
C ASN A 56 12.11 -3.87 -1.08
N ALA A 57 12.61 -4.71 -0.16
CA ALA A 57 11.83 -5.32 0.92
C ALA A 57 11.23 -4.30 1.90
N LEU A 58 11.91 -3.18 2.17
CA LEU A 58 11.38 -2.12 3.05
C LEU A 58 10.11 -1.50 2.48
N VAL A 59 10.08 -1.32 1.15
CA VAL A 59 8.92 -0.78 0.45
C VAL A 59 7.75 -1.77 0.48
N ARG A 60 8.02 -3.07 0.34
CA ARG A 60 6.97 -4.11 0.47
C ARG A 60 6.43 -4.21 1.89
N LYS A 61 7.29 -4.18 2.91
CA LYS A 61 6.90 -4.09 4.33
C LYS A 61 5.99 -2.88 4.56
N PHE A 62 6.42 -1.70 4.15
CA PHE A 62 5.63 -0.48 4.32
C PHE A 62 4.28 -0.58 3.61
N ALA A 63 4.24 -1.10 2.38
CA ALA A 63 2.99 -1.30 1.66
C ALA A 63 2.04 -2.27 2.38
N ALA A 64 2.57 -3.33 3.01
CA ALA A 64 1.77 -4.25 3.83
C ALA A 64 1.20 -3.55 5.08
N GLU A 65 2.02 -2.77 5.79
CA GLU A 65 1.59 -1.99 6.96
C GLU A 65 0.49 -0.97 6.60
N GLN A 66 0.67 -0.23 5.51
CA GLN A 66 -0.35 0.73 5.05
C GLN A 66 -1.62 0.03 4.57
N LEU A 67 -1.50 -1.12 3.90
CA LEU A 67 -2.65 -1.89 3.46
C LEU A 67 -3.46 -2.39 4.66
N LEU A 68 -2.81 -2.85 5.73
CA LEU A 68 -3.46 -3.22 6.98
C LEU A 68 -4.28 -2.04 7.54
N SER A 69 -3.65 -0.87 7.72
CA SER A 69 -4.33 0.31 8.26
C SER A 69 -5.55 0.73 7.41
N VAL A 70 -5.44 0.65 6.08
CA VAL A 70 -6.54 0.98 5.17
C VAL A 70 -7.67 -0.04 5.24
N VAL A 71 -7.36 -1.34 5.32
CA VAL A 71 -8.35 -2.42 5.46
C VAL A 71 -9.11 -2.29 6.78
N GLU A 72 -8.40 -2.01 7.88
CA GLU A 72 -9.01 -1.75 9.20
C GLU A 72 -9.93 -0.53 9.17
N LEU A 73 -9.51 0.55 8.49
CA LEU A 73 -10.29 1.78 8.36
C LEU A 73 -11.57 1.58 7.52
N ILE A 74 -11.51 0.77 6.46
CA ILE A 74 -12.71 0.42 5.68
C ILE A 74 -13.67 -0.42 6.53
N GLY A 75 -13.13 -1.37 7.29
CA GLY A 75 -13.88 -2.28 8.15
C GLY A 75 -14.48 -3.46 7.40
N ALA A 76 -14.63 -4.58 8.10
CA ALA A 76 -15.05 -5.86 7.53
C ALA A 76 -16.43 -5.80 6.86
N GLU A 77 -17.39 -5.09 7.45
CA GLU A 77 -18.76 -4.98 6.89
C GLU A 77 -18.74 -4.37 5.48
N LYS A 78 -18.00 -3.27 5.29
CA LYS A 78 -17.92 -2.61 3.98
C LYS A 78 -17.14 -3.45 2.98
N LEU A 79 -16.06 -4.10 3.41
CA LEU A 79 -15.26 -5.00 2.57
C LEU A 79 -16.09 -6.19 2.06
N LEU A 80 -16.94 -6.75 2.93
CA LEU A 80 -17.74 -7.96 2.65
C LEU A 80 -19.14 -7.65 2.09
N SER A 81 -19.54 -6.39 1.98
CA SER A 81 -20.84 -5.96 1.47
C SER A 81 -21.14 -6.34 0.00
N GLY A 82 -20.21 -7.00 -0.70
CA GLY A 82 -20.33 -7.43 -2.09
C GLY A 82 -20.25 -6.30 -3.12
N ARG A 83 -20.24 -5.03 -2.68
CA ARG A 83 -20.11 -3.84 -3.54
C ARG A 83 -18.66 -3.53 -3.92
N LEU A 84 -17.71 -4.09 -3.19
CA LEU A 84 -16.28 -3.86 -3.41
C LEU A 84 -15.76 -4.82 -4.47
N GLN A 85 -15.56 -4.34 -5.70
CA GLN A 85 -15.04 -5.15 -6.81
C GLN A 85 -13.63 -5.74 -6.53
N ASN A 86 -12.93 -5.23 -5.51
CA ASN A 86 -11.52 -5.52 -5.26
C ASN A 86 -11.27 -6.59 -4.18
N LEU A 87 -12.30 -7.25 -3.62
CA LEU A 87 -12.09 -8.20 -2.52
C LEU A 87 -11.22 -9.41 -2.92
N ASN A 88 -11.44 -9.99 -4.11
CA ASN A 88 -10.61 -11.09 -4.60
C ASN A 88 -9.15 -10.66 -4.83
N LEU A 89 -8.95 -9.44 -5.35
CA LEU A 89 -7.62 -8.87 -5.53
C LEU A 89 -6.94 -8.61 -4.17
N LEU A 90 -7.70 -8.18 -3.16
CA LEU A 90 -7.20 -8.01 -1.80
C LEU A 90 -6.72 -9.34 -1.22
N VAL A 91 -7.54 -10.39 -1.29
CA VAL A 91 -7.13 -11.73 -0.82
C VAL A 91 -5.86 -12.19 -1.52
N HIS A 92 -5.78 -12.05 -2.85
CA HIS A 92 -4.58 -12.40 -3.62
C HIS A 92 -3.34 -11.60 -3.18
N THR A 93 -3.51 -10.31 -2.93
CA THR A 93 -2.45 -9.41 -2.46
C THR A 93 -1.97 -9.80 -1.06
N LEU A 94 -2.88 -10.10 -0.14
CA LEU A 94 -2.56 -10.54 1.21
C LEU A 94 -1.82 -11.88 1.22
N VAL A 95 -2.24 -12.83 0.37
CA VAL A 95 -1.52 -14.10 0.20
C VAL A 95 -0.10 -13.87 -0.30
N LYS A 96 0.11 -12.92 -1.23
CA LYS A 96 1.46 -12.57 -1.68
C LYS A 96 2.33 -12.01 -0.56
N PHE A 97 1.81 -11.11 0.28
CA PHE A 97 2.56 -10.58 1.43
C PHE A 97 2.87 -11.67 2.47
N ALA A 98 1.91 -12.56 2.75
CA ALA A 98 2.13 -13.69 3.65
C ALA A 98 3.20 -14.68 3.14
N GLN A 99 3.43 -14.71 1.82
CA GLN A 99 4.47 -15.51 1.16
C GLN A 99 5.75 -14.71 0.87
N ASP A 100 5.87 -13.47 1.33
CA ASP A 100 7.04 -12.63 1.08
C ASP A 100 8.31 -13.30 1.59
N ASN A 101 9.43 -13.11 0.88
CA ASN A 101 10.70 -13.67 1.31
C ASN A 101 11.28 -12.97 2.55
N HIS A 102 10.84 -11.74 2.85
CA HIS A 102 11.26 -10.98 4.02
C HIS A 102 10.31 -11.19 5.20
N GLN A 103 10.86 -11.53 6.37
CA GLN A 103 10.05 -11.87 7.55
C GLN A 103 9.19 -10.71 8.03
N ASP A 104 9.71 -9.48 8.05
CA ASP A 104 8.91 -8.32 8.48
C ASP A 104 7.71 -7.99 7.59
N THR A 105 7.70 -8.48 6.34
CA THR A 105 6.59 -8.26 5.41
C THR A 105 5.50 -9.32 5.55
N ARG A 106 5.85 -10.51 6.05
CA ARG A 106 4.91 -11.61 6.32
C ARG A 106 4.16 -11.38 7.62
#